data_AF-A0A1U9YW29-F1
#
_entry.id   AF-A0A1U9YW29-F1
#
_cell.length_a   1.000
_cell.length_b   1.000
_cell.length_c   1.000
_cell.angle_alpha   90.00
_cell.angle_beta   90.00
_cell.angle_gamma   90.00
#
_symmetry.space_group_name_H-M   'P 1'
#
loop_
_entity.id
_entity.type
_entity.pdbx_description
1 polymer ?
#
loop_
_entity_poly.entity_id
_entity_poly.type
_entity_poly.pdbx_seq_one_letter_code
_entity_poly.pdbx_strand_id
1 'polypeptide(L)'
;MAGLKLSRRAFVGASLAAPFVLKAGGAAAETTVKFSFAAPFDGSNAAFFLAEQNGWYKEAGLSCQFDAGGGSGEAVSRVGSGVYAASW
;
A
#
# COMPACT_ATOMS: atom_id res chain seq x y z
N MET A 1 6.12 -39.12 -33.24
CA MET A 1 6.82 -38.03 -32.50
C MET A 1 7.33 -37.03 -33.53
N ALA A 2 6.62 -35.93 -33.77
CA ALA A 2 7.02 -34.90 -34.74
C ALA A 2 7.84 -33.82 -34.02
N GLY A 3 9.12 -33.68 -34.38
CA GLY A 3 10.03 -32.73 -33.77
C GLY A 3 9.71 -31.29 -34.18
N LEU A 4 9.43 -30.43 -33.20
CA LEU A 4 9.23 -29.01 -33.40
C LEU A 4 10.57 -28.37 -33.80
N LYS A 5 10.77 -28.10 -35.10
CA LYS A 5 11.94 -27.35 -35.59
C LYS A 5 11.77 -25.87 -35.25
N LEU A 6 12.27 -25.47 -34.08
CA LEU A 6 12.30 -24.05 -33.69
C LEU A 6 13.35 -23.30 -34.54
N SER A 7 12.87 -22.48 -35.48
CA SER A 7 13.71 -21.63 -36.32
C SER A 7 14.36 -20.53 -35.48
N ARG A 8 15.64 -20.23 -35.73
CA ARG A 8 16.39 -19.11 -35.10
C ARG A 8 15.64 -17.77 -35.19
N ARG A 9 14.80 -17.60 -36.22
CA ARG A 9 13.93 -16.42 -36.40
C ARG A 9 12.79 -16.34 -35.37
N ALA A 10 12.26 -17.48 -34.94
CA ALA A 10 11.26 -17.54 -33.87
C ALA A 10 11.87 -17.13 -32.51
N PHE A 11 13.16 -17.42 -32.30
CA PHE A 11 13.88 -17.05 -31.07
C PHE A 11 14.16 -15.53 -30.98
N VAL A 12 14.43 -14.88 -32.12
CA VAL A 12 14.61 -13.42 -32.21
C VAL A 12 13.27 -12.67 -32.13
N GLY A 13 12.18 -13.24 -32.67
CA GLY A 13 10.84 -12.66 -32.51
C GLY A 13 10.32 -12.72 -31.07
N ALA A 14 10.64 -13.80 -30.34
CA ALA A 14 10.21 -13.98 -28.95
C ALA A 14 10.94 -13.06 -27.96
N SER A 15 12.14 -12.56 -28.28
CA SER A 15 12.92 -11.69 -27.40
C SER A 15 12.43 -10.24 -27.39
N LEU A 16 11.73 -9.78 -28.44
CA LEU A 16 11.16 -8.43 -28.52
C LEU A 16 9.80 -8.30 -27.81
N ALA A 17 9.08 -9.41 -27.58
CA ALA A 17 7.81 -9.41 -26.86
C ALA A 17 7.95 -9.67 -25.34
N ALA A 18 9.13 -10.10 -24.89
CA ALA A 18 9.39 -10.50 -23.51
C ALA A 18 9.38 -9.39 -22.43
N PRO A 19 9.71 -8.09 -22.70
CA PRO A 19 9.81 -7.13 -21.59
C PRO A 19 8.45 -6.65 -21.05
N PHE A 20 7.33 -6.88 -21.75
CA PHE A 20 6.01 -6.40 -21.32
C PHE A 20 5.25 -7.36 -20.38
N VAL A 21 5.67 -8.61 -20.26
CA VAL A 21 4.92 -9.61 -19.46
C VAL A 21 5.25 -9.55 -17.96
N LEU A 22 6.34 -8.87 -17.57
CA LEU A 22 6.82 -8.84 -16.18
C LEU A 22 6.17 -7.76 -15.30
N LYS A 23 5.22 -6.96 -15.82
CA LYS A 23 4.57 -5.89 -15.04
C LYS A 23 3.05 -6.01 -14.98
N ALA A 24 2.56 -7.24 -14.91
CA ALA A 24 1.22 -7.54 -14.40
C ALA A 24 1.30 -7.91 -12.91
N GLY A 25 2.07 -7.15 -12.11
CA GLY A 25 1.79 -7.10 -10.69
C GLY A 25 0.44 -6.42 -10.55
N GLY A 26 -0.60 -7.16 -10.15
CA GLY A 26 -1.93 -6.59 -9.99
C GLY A 26 -1.81 -5.34 -9.14
N ALA A 27 -2.37 -4.23 -9.61
CA ALA A 27 -2.61 -3.07 -8.77
C ALA A 27 -3.62 -3.50 -7.71
N ALA A 28 -3.14 -4.11 -6.62
CA ALA A 28 -3.94 -4.32 -5.44
C ALA A 28 -4.42 -2.93 -5.02
N ALA A 29 -5.73 -2.75 -4.94
CA ALA A 29 -6.29 -1.50 -4.47
C ALA A 29 -5.71 -1.25 -3.07
N GLU A 30 -4.97 -0.14 -2.92
CA GLU A 30 -4.41 0.22 -1.63
C GLU A 30 -5.58 0.43 -0.65
N THR A 31 -5.57 -0.31 0.45
CA THR A 31 -6.62 -0.17 1.47
C THR A 31 -6.37 1.15 2.19
N THR A 32 -7.32 2.07 2.09
CA THR A 32 -7.20 3.36 2.78
C THR A 32 -7.51 3.19 4.27
N VAL A 33 -6.59 3.61 5.13
CA VAL A 33 -6.70 3.53 6.58
C VAL A 33 -6.58 4.92 7.17
N LYS A 34 -7.65 5.40 7.82
CA LYS A 34 -7.64 6.67 8.56
C LYS A 34 -7.38 6.41 10.04
N PHE A 35 -6.38 7.08 10.59
CA PHE A 35 -6.03 7.10 12.01
C PHE A 35 -6.43 8.43 12.64
N SER A 36 -7.07 8.37 13.80
CA SER A 36 -7.34 9.55 14.62
C SER A 36 -6.53 9.47 15.90
N PHE A 37 -5.57 10.37 16.09
CA PHE A 37 -4.86 10.42 17.36
C PHE A 37 -5.73 11.05 18.46
N ALA A 38 -5.52 10.61 19.70
CA ALA A 38 -6.23 11.11 20.89
C ALA A 38 -5.71 12.46 21.37
N ALA A 39 -4.58 12.94 20.83
CA ALA A 39 -3.95 14.20 21.16
C ALA A 39 -3.38 14.87 19.88
N PRO A 40 -2.93 16.14 19.97
CA PRO A 40 -2.14 16.75 18.91
C PRO A 40 -0.90 15.92 18.56
N PHE A 41 -0.33 16.12 17.37
CA PHE A 41 0.89 15.43 17.00
C PHE A 41 2.03 15.76 17.96
N ASP A 42 2.52 14.75 18.67
CA ASP A 42 3.69 14.83 19.53
C ASP A 42 4.64 13.66 19.26
N GLY A 43 5.72 13.57 20.05
CA GLY A 43 6.73 12.52 19.89
C GLY A 43 6.20 11.10 20.07
N SER A 44 5.06 10.89 20.75
CA SER A 44 4.47 9.56 20.93
C SER A 44 3.96 8.97 19.62
N ASN A 45 3.62 9.83 18.64
CA ASN A 45 3.14 9.43 17.32
C ASN A 45 4.26 9.21 16.30
N ALA A 46 5.53 9.43 16.68
CA ALA A 46 6.66 9.43 15.74
C ALA A 46 6.81 8.12 14.96
N ALA A 47 6.48 6.98 15.56
CA ALA A 47 6.57 5.67 14.91
C ALA A 47 5.67 5.55 13.67
N PHE A 48 4.45 6.12 13.73
CA PHE A 48 3.52 6.09 12.60
C PHE A 48 4.03 6.92 11.42
N PHE A 49 4.55 8.11 11.69
CA PHE A 49 5.12 8.96 10.64
C PHE A 49 6.41 8.40 10.06
N LEU A 50 7.26 7.77 10.88
CA LEU A 50 8.47 7.11 10.40
C LEU A 50 8.14 5.93 9.47
N ALA A 51 7.12 5.14 9.81
CA ALA A 51 6.65 4.04 8.97
C ALA A 51 6.10 4.53 7.62
N GLU A 52 5.36 5.65 7.61
CA GLU A 52 4.90 6.31 6.38
C GLU A 52 6.09 6.80 5.54
N GLN A 53 7.04 7.49 6.16
CA GLN A 53 8.25 7.98 5.49
C GLN A 53 9.10 6.85 4.89
N ASN A 54 9.17 5.71 5.57
CA ASN A 54 9.88 4.53 5.09
C ASN A 54 9.09 3.73 4.04
N GLY A 55 7.83 4.09 3.77
CA GLY A 55 6.98 3.43 2.78
C GLY A 55 6.40 2.09 3.21
N TRP A 56 6.51 1.71 4.49
CA TRP A 56 6.09 0.39 4.98
C TRP A 56 4.58 0.15 4.82
N TYR A 57 3.76 1.19 4.96
CA TYR A 57 2.32 1.08 4.71
C TYR A 57 2.04 0.74 3.25
N LYS A 58 2.73 1.42 2.34
CA LYS A 58 2.60 1.16 0.90
C LYS A 58 3.07 -0.24 0.52
N GLU A 59 4.17 -0.71 1.11
CA GLU A 59 4.64 -2.10 0.95
C GLU A 59 3.62 -3.11 1.44
N ALA A 60 2.87 -2.79 2.51
CA ALA A 60 1.75 -3.57 3.00
C ALA A 60 0.44 -3.38 2.19
N GLY A 61 0.44 -2.56 1.13
CA GLY A 61 -0.75 -2.25 0.34
C GLY A 61 -1.75 -1.36 1.06
N LEU A 62 -1.29 -0.51 1.98
CA LEU A 62 -2.08 0.43 2.76
C LEU A 62 -1.75 1.87 2.37
N SER A 63 -2.78 2.70 2.27
CA SER A 63 -2.67 4.16 2.16
C SER A 63 -3.14 4.79 3.46
N CYS A 64 -2.22 5.27 4.29
CA CYS A 64 -2.54 5.78 5.62
C CYS A 64 -2.78 7.29 5.62
N GLN A 65 -3.77 7.74 6.40
CA GLN A 65 -4.02 9.15 6.70
C GLN A 65 -4.05 9.35 8.20
N PHE A 66 -3.43 10.42 8.67
CA PHE A 66 -3.28 10.72 10.09
C PHE A 66 -3.93 12.05 10.43
N ASP A 67 -4.98 12.01 11.25
CA ASP A 67 -5.69 13.20 11.71
C ASP A 67 -5.41 13.41 13.20
N ALA A 68 -4.97 14.61 13.58
CA ALA A 68 -4.83 15.00 14.97
C ALA A 68 -6.21 15.06 15.67
N GLY A 69 -6.25 14.80 16.97
CA GLY A 69 -7.47 14.88 17.77
C GLY A 69 -7.30 15.75 19.02
N GLY A 70 -8.42 16.22 19.55
CA GLY A 70 -8.49 17.07 20.74
C GLY A 70 -8.69 16.32 22.06
N GLY A 71 -8.69 14.99 22.05
CA GLY A 71 -8.88 14.16 23.25
C GLY A 71 -9.33 12.73 22.97
N SER A 72 -9.26 11.87 24.00
CA SER A 72 -9.69 10.46 23.93
C SER A 72 -11.17 10.30 23.59
N GLY A 73 -12.03 11.18 24.11
CA GLY A 73 -13.48 11.14 23.81
C GLY A 73 -13.77 11.36 22.32
N GLU A 74 -13.05 12.31 21.70
CA GLU A 74 -13.19 12.57 20.27
C GLU A 74 -12.66 11.39 19.43
N ALA A 75 -11.52 10.83 19.81
CA ALA A 75 -10.95 9.67 19.14
C ALA A 75 -11.89 8.45 19.19
N VAL A 76 -12.53 8.19 20.35
CA VAL A 76 -13.53 7.12 20.50
C VAL A 76 -14.75 7.39 19.62
N SER A 77 -15.28 8.60 19.61
CA SER A 77 -16.42 8.94 18.72
C SER A 77 -16.07 8.79 17.24
N ARG A 78 -14.86 9.16 16.84
CA ARG A 78 -14.36 9.03 15.46
C ARG A 78 -14.23 7.56 15.04
N VAL A 79 -13.66 6.69 15.88
CA VAL A 79 -13.59 5.25 15.60
C VAL A 79 -14.99 4.62 15.62
N GLY A 80 -15.82 4.98 16.60
CA GLY A 80 -17.20 4.49 16.71
C GLY A 80 -18.10 4.87 15.53
N SER A 81 -17.78 5.96 14.81
CA SER A 81 -18.49 6.35 13.59
C SER A 81 -18.20 5.45 12.38
N GLY A 82 -17.14 4.63 12.45
CA GLY A 82 -16.67 3.81 11.33
C GLY A 82 -15.89 4.57 10.25
N VAL A 83 -15.73 5.89 10.37
CA VAL A 83 -14.92 6.71 9.45
C VAL A 83 -13.41 6.47 9.68
N TYR A 84 -13.02 6.20 10.92
CA TYR A 84 -11.63 5.93 11.30
C TYR A 84 -11.47 4.46 11.68
N ALA A 85 -10.39 3.86 11.20
CA ALA A 85 -10.09 2.45 11.45
C ALA A 85 -9.48 2.24 12.84
N ALA A 86 -8.72 3.21 13.34
CA ALA A 86 -8.04 3.11 14.62
C ALA A 86 -7.81 4.48 15.26
N SER A 87 -7.63 4.46 16.58
CA SER A 87 -7.14 5.58 17.37
C SER A 87 -5.96 5.15 18.24
N TRP A 88 -5.12 6.12 18.57
CA TRP A 88 -3.98 5.99 19.46
C TRP A 88 -3.88 7.22 20.36
#